data_AF-A0A6P1NWI7-F1
#
_entry.id   AF-A0A6P1NWI7-F1
#
_cell.length_a   1.000
_cell.length_b   1.000
_cell.length_c   1.000
_cell.angle_alpha   90.00
_cell.angle_beta   90.00
_cell.angle_gamma   90.00
#
_symmetry.space_group_name_H-M   'P 1'
#
loop_
_entity.id
_entity.type
_entity.pdbx_description
1 polymer ?
#
loop_
_entity_poly.entity_id
_entity_poly.type
_entity_poly.pdbx_seq_one_letter_code
_entity_poly.pdbx_strand_id
1 'polypeptide(L)'
;MKIVGNILDITHKRDTQHQGIEVHLDRVEYIMFKKDGHYRQDFNYIDDLDAPLVITGDRLARIIDKKLPEGEYDFKVYDLVEGEYVENPDKFLSILLIYDFEENQHILSSLEYSETVPVEEFKKIKGAREKEKIARKNKAKRR
;
A
#
# COMPACT_ATOMS: atom_id res chain seq x y z
N MET A 1 3.53 -1.69 10.67
CA MET A 1 2.18 -1.58 10.05
C MET A 1 1.12 -1.79 11.11
N LYS A 2 -0.05 -1.17 10.96
CA LYS A 2 -1.22 -1.45 11.83
C LYS A 2 -2.53 -1.13 11.11
N ILE A 3 -3.61 -1.76 11.58
CA ILE A 3 -4.98 -1.45 11.19
C ILE A 3 -5.71 -0.92 12.43
N VAL A 4 -6.48 0.15 12.26
CA VAL A 4 -7.39 0.69 13.27
C VAL A 4 -8.82 0.49 12.77
N GLY A 5 -9.71 -0.04 13.61
CA GLY A 5 -11.05 -0.44 13.21
C GLY A 5 -11.09 -1.84 12.59
N ASN A 6 -12.27 -2.27 12.13
CA ASN A 6 -12.46 -3.58 11.51
C ASN A 6 -12.38 -3.49 9.99
N ILE A 7 -11.25 -3.87 9.41
CA ILE A 7 -11.04 -3.85 7.95
C ILE A 7 -12.02 -4.74 7.18
N LEU A 8 -12.59 -5.76 7.83
CA LEU A 8 -13.54 -6.68 7.20
C LEU A 8 -14.91 -6.05 6.95
N ASP A 9 -15.20 -4.91 7.60
CA ASP A 9 -16.41 -4.12 7.37
C ASP A 9 -16.37 -3.44 5.98
N ILE A 10 -15.18 -3.24 5.41
CA ILE A 10 -15.04 -2.66 4.07
C ILE A 10 -15.59 -3.63 3.02
N THR A 11 -16.60 -3.16 2.30
CA THR A 11 -17.27 -3.92 1.25
C THR A 11 -16.65 -3.67 -0.12
N HIS A 12 -17.25 -4.26 -1.15
CA HIS A 12 -16.82 -4.12 -2.55
C HIS A 12 -17.14 -2.77 -3.19
N LYS A 13 -17.79 -1.87 -2.45
CA LYS A 13 -18.07 -0.50 -2.87
C LYS A 13 -17.45 0.46 -1.88
N ARG A 14 -16.91 1.55 -2.41
CA ARG A 14 -16.38 2.65 -1.62
C ARG A 14 -17.50 3.34 -0.83
N ASP A 15 -17.32 3.48 0.48
CA ASP A 15 -18.30 4.09 1.38
C ASP A 15 -17.63 5.05 2.37
N THR A 16 -18.17 6.26 2.50
CA THR A 16 -17.67 7.28 3.44
C THR A 16 -17.85 6.85 4.90
N GLN A 17 -18.78 5.95 5.20
CA GLN A 17 -18.95 5.41 6.56
C GLN A 17 -17.71 4.68 7.08
N HIS A 18 -16.85 4.19 6.19
CA HIS A 18 -15.61 3.49 6.54
C HIS A 18 -14.45 4.44 6.86
N GLN A 19 -14.65 5.77 6.90
CA GLN A 19 -13.59 6.74 7.17
C GLN A 19 -12.88 6.52 8.52
N GLY A 20 -13.58 5.93 9.50
CA GLY A 20 -12.99 5.58 10.82
C GLY A 20 -12.07 4.35 10.81
N ILE A 21 -11.99 3.62 9.70
CA ILE A 21 -11.05 2.51 9.53
C ILE A 21 -9.76 3.08 8.94
N GLU A 22 -8.61 2.78 9.53
CA GLU A 22 -7.32 3.32 9.09
C GLU A 22 -6.29 2.20 8.87
N VAL A 23 -5.61 2.26 7.73
CA VAL A 23 -4.51 1.38 7.36
C VAL A 23 -3.22 2.20 7.42
N HIS A 24 -2.34 1.87 8.37
CA HIS A 24 -1.07 2.56 8.60
C HIS A 24 0.06 1.75 7.96
N LEU A 25 0.56 2.27 6.85
CA LEU A 25 1.63 1.70 6.03
C LEU A 25 2.96 2.33 6.44
N ASP A 26 3.93 1.51 6.81
CA ASP A 26 5.32 1.93 7.01
C ASP A 26 6.20 1.61 5.79
N ARG A 27 5.62 1.02 4.74
CA ARG A 27 6.31 0.63 3.52
C ARG A 27 5.42 0.84 2.30
N VAL A 28 6.02 1.27 1.21
CA VAL A 28 5.41 1.34 -0.12
C VAL A 28 6.29 0.61 -1.11
N GLU A 29 5.70 -0.25 -1.93
CA GLU A 29 6.38 -0.84 -3.09
C GLU A 29 6.06 0.00 -4.33
N TYR A 30 7.05 0.74 -4.83
CA TYR A 30 6.92 1.40 -6.12
C TYR A 30 7.24 0.41 -7.23
N ILE A 31 6.38 0.33 -8.23
CA ILE A 31 6.54 -0.56 -9.38
C ILE A 31 6.68 0.32 -10.62
N MET A 32 7.64 0.02 -11.50
CA MET A 32 7.68 0.63 -12.82
C MET A 32 7.75 -0.43 -13.91
N PHE A 33 7.12 -0.11 -15.03
CA PHE A 33 7.16 -0.93 -16.23
C PHE A 33 8.13 -0.34 -17.23
N LYS A 34 9.13 -1.11 -17.65
CA LYS A 34 9.95 -0.77 -18.81
C LYS A 34 9.60 -1.73 -19.95
N LYS A 35 9.09 -1.18 -21.04
CA LYS A 35 8.91 -1.92 -22.29
C LYS A 35 10.19 -1.80 -23.11
N ASP A 36 10.86 -2.93 -23.34
CA ASP A 36 12.03 -3.00 -24.21
C ASP A 36 11.74 -4.00 -25.34
N GLY A 37 11.39 -3.47 -26.51
CA GLY A 37 10.94 -4.28 -27.65
C GLY A 37 9.69 -5.12 -27.31
N HIS A 38 9.86 -6.45 -27.33
CA HIS A 38 8.79 -7.44 -27.09
C HIS A 38 8.62 -7.81 -25.61
N TYR A 39 9.55 -7.42 -24.73
CA TYR A 39 9.55 -7.84 -23.33
C TYR A 39 9.08 -6.70 -22.41
N ARG A 40 8.18 -7.03 -21.49
CA ARG A 40 7.79 -6.19 -20.35
C ARG A 40 8.57 -6.68 -19.15
N GLN A 41 9.42 -5.83 -18.59
CA GLN A 41 10.13 -6.11 -17.35
C GLN A 41 9.66 -5.15 -16.26
N ASP A 42 9.36 -5.73 -15.11
CA ASP A 42 8.88 -5.01 -13.94
C ASP A 42 10.09 -4.73 -13.03
N PHE A 43 10.19 -3.50 -12.55
CA PHE A 43 11.21 -3.09 -11.59
C PHE A 43 10.53 -2.55 -10.35
N ASN A 44 10.90 -3.09 -9.20
CA ASN A 44 10.30 -2.73 -7.92
C ASN A 44 11.32 -1.99 -7.06
N TYR A 45 10.84 -1.02 -6.29
CA TYR A 45 11.60 -0.33 -5.26
C TYR A 45 10.78 -0.25 -3.98
N ILE A 46 11.25 -0.93 -2.94
CA ILE A 46 10.64 -0.90 -1.62
C ILE A 46 11.18 0.31 -0.85
N ASP A 47 10.27 1.20 -0.46
CA ASP A 47 10.55 2.35 0.38
C ASP A 47 9.99 2.15 1.79
N ASP A 48 10.86 1.99 2.77
CA ASP A 48 10.47 2.02 4.18
C ASP A 48 10.32 3.49 4.61
N LEU A 49 9.10 3.88 4.95
CA LEU A 49 8.69 5.23 5.29
C LEU A 49 9.10 5.58 6.73
N ASP A 50 9.56 6.82 6.94
CA ASP A 50 9.90 7.32 8.28
C ASP A 50 8.67 7.62 9.14
N ALA A 51 7.60 8.01 8.49
CA ALA A 51 6.30 8.27 9.08
C ALA A 51 5.26 7.46 8.32
N PRO A 52 4.29 6.85 9.01
CA PRO A 52 3.33 5.97 8.36
C PRO A 52 2.46 6.76 7.38
N LEU A 53 2.28 6.22 6.18
CA LEU A 53 1.23 6.64 5.27
C LEU A 53 -0.09 6.06 5.78
N VAL A 54 -1.10 6.91 5.96
CA VAL A 54 -2.41 6.48 6.44
C VAL A 54 -3.41 6.51 5.28
N ILE A 55 -4.00 5.35 5.01
CA ILE A 55 -5.12 5.20 4.07
C ILE A 55 -6.38 4.90 4.88
N THR A 56 -7.40 5.74 4.72
CA THR A 56 -8.68 5.57 5.41
C THR A 56 -9.63 4.66 4.60
N GLY A 57 -10.54 3.98 5.29
CA GLY A 57 -11.41 2.95 4.69
C GLY A 57 -12.39 3.50 3.64
N ASP A 58 -12.71 4.80 3.69
CA ASP A 58 -13.49 5.50 2.66
C ASP A 58 -12.75 5.67 1.33
N ARG A 59 -11.45 5.36 1.29
CA ARG A 59 -10.63 5.28 0.07
C ARG A 59 -10.44 3.86 -0.43
N LEU A 60 -11.09 2.88 0.18
CA LEU A 60 -10.90 1.47 -0.15
C LEU A 60 -12.21 0.83 -0.62
N ALA A 61 -12.09 -0.09 -1.56
CA ALA A 61 -13.16 -1.01 -1.91
C ALA A 61 -12.58 -2.41 -2.10
N ARG A 62 -13.15 -3.40 -1.40
CA ARG A 62 -12.67 -4.78 -1.41
C ARG A 62 -12.91 -5.44 -2.76
N ILE A 63 -11.88 -6.08 -3.31
CA ILE A 63 -12.00 -6.88 -4.52
C ILE A 63 -12.63 -8.22 -4.14
N ILE A 64 -13.69 -8.60 -4.86
CA ILE A 64 -14.30 -9.93 -4.72
C ILE A 64 -13.63 -10.84 -5.75
N ASP A 65 -12.54 -11.50 -5.34
CA ASP A 65 -11.94 -12.58 -6.11
C ASP A 65 -12.04 -13.89 -5.33
N LYS A 66 -12.66 -14.89 -5.96
CA LYS A 66 -12.86 -16.23 -5.39
C LYS A 66 -11.58 -17.06 -5.39
N LYS A 67 -10.52 -16.59 -6.05
CA LYS A 67 -9.23 -17.27 -6.15
C LYS A 67 -8.24 -16.84 -5.07
N LEU A 68 -8.58 -15.84 -4.26
CA LEU A 68 -7.69 -15.41 -3.19
C LEU A 68 -7.53 -16.53 -2.15
N PRO A 69 -6.30 -16.75 -1.66
CA PRO A 69 -6.04 -17.56 -0.49
C PRO A 69 -6.90 -17.16 0.70
N GLU A 70 -7.17 -18.10 1.59
CA GLU A 70 -7.92 -17.83 2.81
C GLU A 70 -7.19 -16.80 3.68
N GLY A 71 -7.93 -15.77 4.11
CA GLY A 71 -7.39 -14.67 4.90
C GLY A 71 -6.75 -13.55 4.08
N GLU A 72 -6.61 -13.69 2.76
CA GLU A 72 -6.15 -12.61 1.87
C GLU A 72 -7.31 -11.74 1.41
N TYR A 73 -7.12 -10.43 1.53
CA TYR A 73 -8.09 -9.41 1.16
C TYR A 73 -7.41 -8.34 0.33
N ASP A 74 -7.80 -8.26 -0.93
CA ASP A 74 -7.33 -7.24 -1.85
C ASP A 74 -8.30 -6.06 -1.93
N PHE A 75 -7.77 -4.86 -2.11
CA PHE A 75 -8.53 -3.63 -2.16
C PHE A 75 -8.09 -2.78 -3.35
N LYS A 76 -9.09 -2.20 -4.02
CA LYS A 76 -8.94 -1.04 -4.88
C LYS A 76 -8.73 0.20 -4.01
N VAL A 77 -7.86 1.08 -4.46
CA VAL A 77 -7.55 2.34 -3.77
C VAL A 77 -8.09 3.52 -4.56
N TYR A 78 -8.74 4.45 -3.88
CA TYR A 78 -9.34 5.65 -4.45
C TYR A 78 -8.58 6.89 -3.99
N ASP A 79 -8.26 7.77 -4.94
CA ASP A 79 -7.70 9.08 -4.65
C ASP A 79 -8.81 10.13 -4.58
N LEU A 80 -8.64 11.10 -3.68
CA LEU A 80 -9.52 12.26 -3.61
C LEU A 80 -8.98 13.35 -4.54
N VAL A 81 -9.57 13.48 -5.73
CA VAL A 81 -9.19 14.46 -6.75
C VAL A 81 -10.32 15.46 -6.89
N GLU A 82 -10.04 16.73 -6.63
CA GLU A 82 -11.03 17.82 -6.73
C GLU A 82 -12.31 17.61 -5.90
N GLY A 83 -12.21 16.85 -4.81
CA GLY A 83 -13.34 16.53 -3.93
C GLY A 83 -14.13 15.28 -4.32
N GLU A 84 -13.76 14.62 -5.41
CA GLU A 84 -14.35 13.36 -5.85
C GLU A 84 -13.38 12.18 -5.63
N TYR A 85 -13.94 11.01 -5.29
CA TYR A 85 -13.16 9.79 -5.15
C TYR A 85 -13.05 9.10 -6.51
N VAL A 86 -11.83 9.00 -7.02
CA VAL A 86 -11.54 8.35 -8.31
C VAL A 86 -10.70 7.10 -8.06
N GLU A 87 -11.13 5.96 -8.62
CA GLU A 87 -10.37 4.71 -8.53
C GLU A 87 -9.00 4.91 -9.18
N ASN A 88 -7.94 4.62 -8.45
CA ASN A 88 -6.58 4.65 -8.97
C ASN A 88 -6.13 3.22 -9.31
N PRO A 89 -6.13 2.83 -10.61
CA PRO A 89 -5.73 1.49 -11.02
C PRO A 89 -4.24 1.21 -10.84
N ASP A 90 -3.44 2.25 -10.62
CA ASP A 90 -2.01 2.14 -10.37
C ASP A 90 -1.70 1.85 -8.89
N LYS A 91 -2.68 1.98 -7.99
CA LYS A 91 -2.54 1.72 -6.56
C LYS A 91 -3.28 0.46 -6.14
N PHE A 92 -2.63 -0.32 -5.30
CA PHE A 92 -3.17 -1.59 -4.84
C PHE A 92 -2.80 -1.85 -3.39
N LEU A 93 -3.71 -2.49 -2.66
CA LEU A 93 -3.52 -2.85 -1.26
C LEU A 93 -3.96 -4.30 -1.06
N SER A 94 -3.07 -5.13 -0.53
CA SER A 94 -3.36 -6.50 -0.11
C SER A 94 -3.11 -6.66 1.39
N ILE A 95 -3.99 -7.39 2.05
CA ILE A 95 -3.97 -7.61 3.50
C ILE A 95 -4.14 -9.10 3.76
N LEU A 96 -3.18 -9.70 4.47
CA LEU A 96 -3.32 -11.06 4.99
C LEU A 96 -3.68 -11.00 6.47
N LEU A 97 -4.85 -11.54 6.80
CA LEU A 97 -5.29 -11.76 8.17
C LEU A 97 -5.24 -13.25 8.49
N ILE A 98 -4.55 -13.60 9.56
CA ILE A 98 -4.56 -14.96 10.11
C ILE A 98 -5.55 -14.99 11.26
N TYR A 99 -6.40 -16.01 11.30
CA TYR A 99 -7.30 -16.21 12.42
C TYR A 99 -6.60 -16.95 13.57
N ASP A 100 -6.60 -16.33 14.75
CA ASP A 100 -6.13 -16.93 16.00
C ASP A 100 -7.31 -17.58 16.73
N PHE A 101 -7.26 -18.91 16.85
CA PHE A 101 -8.30 -19.71 17.48
C PHE A 101 -8.31 -19.58 19.01
N GLU A 102 -7.19 -19.26 19.64
CA GLU A 102 -7.08 -19.12 21.09
C GLU A 102 -7.71 -17.80 21.54
N GLU A 103 -7.40 -16.72 20.82
CA GLU A 103 -7.92 -15.38 21.12
C GLU A 103 -9.26 -15.07 20.42
N ASN A 104 -9.72 -15.94 19.51
CA ASN A 104 -10.92 -15.78 18.68
C ASN A 104 -10.92 -14.44 17.91
N GLN A 105 -9.79 -14.10 17.28
CA GLN A 105 -9.56 -12.82 16.63
C GLN A 105 -8.77 -12.97 15.33
N HIS A 106 -8.94 -12.02 14.40
CA HIS A 106 -8.10 -11.91 13.22
C HIS A 106 -6.88 -11.04 13.52
N ILE A 107 -5.69 -11.59 13.31
CA ILE A 107 -4.40 -10.93 13.48
C ILE A 107 -3.88 -10.50 12.11
N LEU A 108 -3.42 -9.25 12.01
CA LEU A 108 -2.73 -8.76 10.83
C LEU A 108 -1.39 -9.50 10.67
N SER A 109 -1.26 -10.28 9.61
CA SER A 109 -0.04 -11.05 9.31
C SER A 109 0.85 -10.32 8.30
N SER A 110 0.28 -9.84 7.19
CA SER A 110 1.00 -9.02 6.22
C SER A 110 0.11 -7.92 5.66
N LEU A 111 0.76 -6.84 5.22
CA LEU A 111 0.12 -5.68 4.61
C LEU A 111 1.05 -5.20 3.50
N GLU A 112 0.55 -5.24 2.27
CA GLU A 112 1.32 -4.92 1.08
C GLU A 112 0.61 -3.81 0.32
N TYR A 113 1.27 -2.68 0.16
CA TYR A 113 0.76 -1.57 -0.63
C TYR A 113 1.74 -1.26 -1.74
N SER A 114 1.23 -1.23 -2.97
CA SER A 114 2.03 -0.95 -4.15
C SER A 114 1.44 0.19 -4.98
N GLU A 115 2.36 0.91 -5.63
CA GLU A 115 2.04 2.02 -6.51
C GLU A 115 2.85 1.90 -7.80
N THR A 116 2.14 1.73 -8.92
CA THR A 116 2.73 1.77 -10.24
C THR A 116 3.00 3.22 -10.61
N VAL A 117 4.25 3.54 -10.96
CA VAL A 117 4.66 4.88 -11.33
C VAL A 117 5.41 4.90 -12.67
N PRO A 118 5.33 6.00 -13.43
CA PRO A 118 6.13 6.18 -14.64
C PRO A 118 7.64 6.13 -14.35
N VAL A 119 8.42 5.75 -15.38
CA VAL A 119 9.89 5.57 -15.27
C VAL A 119 10.61 6.80 -14.70
N GLU A 120 10.19 8.00 -15.11
CA GLU A 120 10.80 9.24 -14.64
C GLU A 120 10.56 9.48 -13.15
N GLU A 121 9.35 9.19 -12.69
CA GLU A 121 8.95 9.32 -11.28
C GLU A 121 9.63 8.27 -10.41
N PHE A 122 9.65 7.01 -10.87
CA PHE A 122 10.38 5.93 -10.20
C PHE A 122 11.84 6.30 -9.92
N LYS A 123 12.54 6.83 -10.94
CA LYS A 123 13.94 7.26 -10.81
C LYS A 123 14.10 8.41 -9.83
N LYS A 124 13.15 9.35 -9.81
CA LYS A 124 13.15 10.48 -8.87
C LYS A 124 12.96 10.00 -7.43
N ILE A 125 11.95 9.16 -7.17
CA ILE A 125 11.66 8.59 -5.85
C ILE A 125 12.88 7.82 -5.33
N LYS A 126 13.34 6.84 -6.11
CA LYS A 126 14.50 6.02 -5.74
C LYS A 126 15.74 6.88 -5.46
N GLY A 127 16.04 7.83 -6.35
CA GLY A 127 17.20 8.71 -6.21
C GLY A 127 17.10 9.65 -5.00
N ALA A 128 15.91 10.18 -4.68
CA ALA A 128 15.69 11.02 -3.50
C ALA A 128 15.90 10.21 -2.21
N ARG A 129 15.30 9.03 -2.11
CA ARG A 129 15.40 8.16 -0.93
C ARG A 129 16.80 7.63 -0.67
N GLU A 130 17.54 7.25 -1.72
CA GLU A 130 18.94 6.85 -1.58
C GLU A 130 19.81 7.99 -1.06
N LYS A 131 19.60 9.22 -1.54
CA LYS A 131 20.31 10.42 -1.05
C LYS A 131 20.00 10.69 0.43
N GLU A 132 18.74 10.59 0.84
CA GLU A 132 18.34 10.73 2.25
C GLU A 132 18.99 9.69 3.15
N LYS A 133 18.99 8.41 2.73
CA LYS A 133 19.65 7.31 3.45
C LYS A 133 21.15 7.57 3.62
N ILE A 134 21.84 8.03 2.56
CA ILE A 134 23.26 8.38 2.60
C ILE A 134 23.50 9.58 3.54
N ALA A 135 22.71 10.64 3.44
CA ALA A 135 22.84 11.83 4.28
C ALA A 135 22.70 11.50 5.78
N ARG A 136 21.76 10.62 6.13
CA ARG A 136 21.56 10.15 7.51
C ARG A 136 22.74 9.33 8.01
N LYS A 137 23.25 8.40 7.21
CA LYS A 137 24.42 7.58 7.57
C LYS A 137 25.65 8.45 7.82
N ASN A 138 25.86 9.48 7.00
CA ASN A 138 26.97 10.43 7.17
C ASN A 138 26.79 11.31 8.42
N LYS A 139 25.55 11.68 8.77
CA LYS A 139 25.25 12.42 10.01
C LYS A 139 25.46 11.57 11.26
N ALA A 140 25.08 10.29 11.21
CA ALA A 140 25.29 9.34 12.31
C ALA A 140 26.79 9.05 12.55
N LYS A 141 27.60 8.97 11.49
CA LYS A 141 29.07 8.73 11.60
C LYS A 141 29.86 9.93 12.14
N ARG A 142 29.27 11.13 12.17
CA ARG A 142 29.87 12.36 12.70
C ARG A 142 29.51 12.64 14.16
N ARG A 143 28.64 11.83 14.76
CA ARG A 143 28.37 11.79 16.20
C ARG A 143 29.23 10.71 16.83
#